data_AF-A0A2L0B0R3-F1
#
_entry.id   AF-A0A2L0B0R3-F1
#
_cell.length_a   1.000
_cell.length_b   1.000
_cell.length_c   1.000
_cell.angle_alpha   90.00
_cell.angle_beta   90.00
_cell.angle_gamma   90.00
#
_symmetry.space_group_name_H-M   'P 1'
#
loop_
_entity.id
_entity.type
_entity.pdbx_description
1 polymer ?
#
loop_
_entity_poly.entity_id
_entity_poly.type
_entity_poly.pdbx_seq_one_letter_code
_entity_poly.pdbx_strand_id
1 'polypeptide(L)'
;NVVETIPEPLRDRMEMIDMSGYVAEEKLAIAKKYLLPQAMKDSGLSEKHIKLEDDAITTLIKSYCRESGVRNLQKHIEKVVRKVAYKVVKEESNFVAINGTNLAQFVGKPVFTHDRMYQTTPPGVVMGLAWTAMGGSTLYIETTTRKSTSDKDQGGSLELTGHLGNVMQES
;
A
#
# COMPACT_ATOMS: atom_id res chain seq x y z
N ASN A 1 -11.93 -2.69 12.12
CA ASN A 1 -11.74 -3.39 10.83
C ASN A 1 -11.68 -4.90 10.97
N VAL A 2 -11.38 -5.47 12.15
CA VAL A 2 -11.32 -6.92 12.32
C VAL A 2 -12.55 -7.39 13.10
N VAL A 3 -13.24 -8.41 12.57
CA VAL A 3 -14.50 -8.94 13.12
C VAL A 3 -14.27 -9.61 14.48
N GLU A 4 -13.11 -10.23 14.68
CA GLU A 4 -12.73 -10.97 15.89
C GLU A 4 -12.71 -10.10 17.15
N THR A 5 -12.52 -8.79 17.01
CA THR A 5 -12.52 -7.85 18.15
C THR A 5 -13.91 -7.33 18.53
N ILE A 6 -14.95 -7.64 17.74
CA ILE A 6 -16.32 -7.22 18.03
C ILE A 6 -16.90 -8.13 19.12
N PRO A 7 -17.48 -7.58 20.20
CA PRO A 7 -18.14 -8.38 21.23
C PRO A 7 -19.21 -9.29 20.63
N GLU A 8 -19.18 -10.56 21.03
CA GLU A 8 -20.10 -11.59 20.52
C GLU A 8 -21.59 -11.21 20.59
N PRO A 9 -22.09 -10.56 21.67
CA PRO A 9 -23.51 -10.16 21.73
C PRO A 9 -23.92 -9.12 20.69
N LEU A 10 -22.97 -8.30 20.21
CA LEU A 10 -23.22 -7.32 19.14
C LEU A 10 -23.12 -8.00 17.79
N ARG A 11 -22.11 -8.86 17.61
CA ARG A 11 -21.87 -9.58 16.37
C ARG A 11 -23.07 -10.47 15.98
N ASP A 12 -23.70 -11.13 16.95
CA ASP A 12 -24.89 -11.96 16.73
C ASP A 12 -26.12 -11.16 16.25
N ARG A 13 -26.13 -9.84 16.51
CA ARG A 13 -27.22 -8.92 16.14
C ARG A 13 -26.92 -8.08 14.90
N MET A 14 -25.80 -8.32 14.23
CA MET A 14 -25.38 -7.57 13.06
C MET A 14 -25.33 -8.47 11.84
N GLU A 15 -25.85 -7.97 10.71
CA GLU A 15 -25.55 -8.56 9.41
C GLU A 15 -24.14 -8.12 8.98
N MET A 16 -23.28 -9.09 8.72
CA MET A 16 -21.90 -8.84 8.32
C MET A 16 -21.82 -8.76 6.80
N ILE A 17 -21.45 -7.59 6.28
CA ILE A 17 -21.19 -7.37 4.86
C ILE A 17 -19.70 -7.09 4.69
N ASP A 18 -19.01 -8.01 4.01
CA ASP A 18 -17.58 -7.90 3.76
C ASP A 18 -17.30 -7.01 2.55
N MET A 19 -16.49 -5.98 2.77
CA MET A 19 -16.01 -5.09 1.71
C MET A 19 -14.55 -5.40 1.41
N SER A 20 -14.29 -5.98 0.24
CA SER A 20 -12.93 -6.28 -0.21
C SER A 20 -12.14 -5.03 -0.58
N GLY A 21 -10.82 -5.17 -0.64
CA GLY A 21 -9.95 -4.16 -1.24
C GLY A 21 -10.14 -4.06 -2.76
N TYR A 22 -9.46 -3.09 -3.36
CA TYR A 22 -9.54 -2.82 -4.80
C TYR A 22 -8.28 -3.31 -5.52
N VAL A 23 -8.45 -3.84 -6.74
CA VAL A 23 -7.33 -4.12 -7.66
C VAL A 23 -6.81 -2.83 -8.31
N ALA A 24 -5.61 -2.87 -8.89
CA ALA A 24 -4.98 -1.68 -9.47
C ALA A 24 -5.85 -0.97 -10.52
N GLU A 25 -6.55 -1.75 -11.36
CA GLU A 25 -7.46 -1.22 -12.39
C GLU A 25 -8.69 -0.52 -11.79
N GLU A 26 -9.29 -1.11 -10.75
CA GLU A 26 -10.38 -0.50 -9.99
C GLU A 26 -9.93 0.80 -9.32
N LYS A 27 -8.74 0.82 -8.73
CA LYS A 27 -8.17 2.04 -8.13
C LYS A 27 -7.97 3.14 -9.16
N LEU A 28 -7.51 2.79 -10.37
CA LEU A 28 -7.37 3.74 -11.47
C LEU A 28 -8.74 4.30 -11.87
N ALA A 29 -9.76 3.45 -12.01
CA ALA A 29 -11.12 3.88 -12.32
C ALA A 29 -11.70 4.80 -11.23
N ILE A 30 -11.50 4.44 -9.95
CA ILE A 30 -11.94 5.24 -8.80
C ILE A 30 -11.22 6.59 -8.78
N ALA A 31 -9.91 6.60 -9.04
CA ALA A 31 -9.12 7.83 -9.08
C ALA A 31 -9.63 8.81 -10.13
N LYS A 32 -9.92 8.32 -11.35
CA LYS A 32 -10.41 9.15 -12.46
C LYS A 32 -11.83 9.64 -12.24
N LYS A 33 -12.72 8.75 -11.79
CA LYS A 33 -14.15 9.05 -11.70
C LYS A 33 -14.52 9.86 -10.45
N TYR A 34 -13.77 9.70 -9.36
CA TYR A 34 -14.15 10.26 -8.06
C TYR A 34 -13.03 11.09 -7.42
N LEU A 35 -11.82 10.54 -7.25
CA LEU A 35 -10.79 11.21 -6.42
C LEU A 35 -10.24 12.48 -7.06
N LEU A 36 -9.90 12.44 -8.34
CA LEU A 36 -9.35 13.60 -9.06
C LEU A 36 -10.37 14.73 -9.19
N PRO A 37 -11.63 14.49 -9.64
CA PRO A 37 -12.65 15.54 -9.69
C PRO A 37 -12.93 16.16 -8.32
N GLN A 38 -12.98 15.33 -7.27
CA GLN A 38 -13.20 15.82 -5.90
C GLN A 38 -12.04 16.70 -5.44
N ALA A 39 -10.79 16.26 -5.60
CA ALA A 39 -9.62 17.04 -5.22
C ALA A 39 -9.51 18.37 -5.99
N MET A 40 -9.88 18.37 -7.29
CA MET A 40 -9.93 19.57 -8.12
C MET A 40 -10.99 20.55 -7.61
N LYS A 41 -12.20 20.06 -7.30
CA LYS A 41 -13.28 20.88 -6.73
C LYS A 41 -12.86 21.52 -5.42
N ASP A 42 -12.24 20.75 -4.53
CA ASP A 42 -11.80 21.22 -3.21
C ASP A 42 -10.67 22.26 -3.30
N SER A 43 -9.86 22.21 -4.37
CA SER A 43 -8.78 23.17 -4.62
C SER A 43 -9.16 24.31 -5.57
N GLY A 44 -10.42 24.39 -6.01
CA GLY A 44 -10.89 25.40 -6.97
C GLY A 44 -10.28 25.28 -8.38
N LEU A 45 -9.80 24.10 -8.76
CA LEU A 45 -9.23 23.85 -10.09
C LEU A 45 -10.27 23.30 -11.06
N SER A 46 -10.08 23.61 -12.34
CA SER A 46 -10.89 23.10 -13.46
C SER A 46 -10.03 22.24 -14.38
N GLU A 47 -10.66 21.51 -15.30
CA GLU A 47 -9.96 20.69 -16.30
C GLU A 47 -9.02 21.51 -17.20
N LYS A 48 -9.23 22.83 -17.27
CA LYS A 48 -8.36 23.76 -18.00
C LYS A 48 -7.01 23.99 -17.32
N HIS A 49 -6.88 23.64 -16.04
CA HIS A 49 -5.66 23.88 -15.26
C HIS A 49 -4.81 22.63 -15.09
N ILE A 50 -5.43 21.45 -15.01
CA ILE A 50 -4.73 20.21 -14.69
C ILE A 50 -5.27 19.04 -15.51
N LYS A 51 -4.35 18.23 -16.03
CA LYS A 51 -4.65 16.91 -16.58
C LYS A 51 -3.69 15.90 -15.96
N LEU A 52 -4.24 14.93 -15.23
CA LEU A 52 -3.48 13.82 -14.68
C LEU A 52 -3.68 12.61 -15.60
N GLU A 53 -2.61 12.17 -16.25
CA GLU A 53 -2.64 11.06 -17.19
C GLU A 53 -2.69 9.70 -16.48
N ASP A 54 -3.19 8.69 -17.19
CA ASP A 54 -3.41 7.34 -16.62
C ASP A 54 -2.09 6.68 -16.20
N ASP A 55 -0.99 6.98 -16.89
CA ASP A 55 0.35 6.51 -16.56
C ASP A 55 0.85 7.09 -15.21
N ALA A 56 0.54 8.36 -14.92
CA ALA A 56 0.85 9.00 -13.65
C ALA A 56 0.04 8.38 -12.51
N ILE A 57 -1.25 8.11 -12.71
CA ILE A 57 -2.10 7.44 -11.72
C ILE A 57 -1.59 6.02 -11.46
N THR A 58 -1.24 5.29 -12.52
CA THR A 58 -0.67 3.94 -12.43
C THR A 58 0.65 3.96 -11.63
N THR A 59 1.50 4.95 -11.88
CA THR A 59 2.77 5.14 -11.16
C THR A 59 2.52 5.51 -9.69
N LEU A 60 1.52 6.35 -9.38
CA LEU A 60 1.09 6.62 -8.01
C LEU A 60 0.64 5.36 -7.27
N ILE A 61 -0.17 4.54 -7.92
CA ILE A 61 -0.68 3.29 -7.35
C ILE A 61 0.49 2.35 -7.04
N LYS A 62 1.41 2.12 -7.98
CA LYS A 62 2.51 1.15 -7.82
C LYS A 62 3.62 1.63 -6.89
N SER A 63 4.06 2.87 -7.05
CA SER A 63 5.32 3.36 -6.46
C SER A 63 5.13 4.20 -5.19
N TYR A 64 3.89 4.63 -4.90
CA TYR A 64 3.61 5.52 -3.77
C TYR A 64 2.53 4.99 -2.82
N CYS A 65 1.75 3.97 -3.22
CA CYS A 65 0.61 3.48 -2.43
C CYS A 65 0.68 1.96 -2.22
N ARG A 66 0.97 1.51 -0.99
CA ARG A 66 0.84 0.09 -0.58
C ARG A 66 -0.26 -0.09 0.46
N GLU A 67 -1.48 -0.20 -0.04
CA GLU A 67 -2.66 -0.49 0.77
C GLU A 67 -3.70 -1.21 -0.09
N SER A 68 -4.70 -1.81 0.54
CA SER A 68 -5.85 -2.42 -0.14
C SER A 68 -6.87 -1.39 -0.62
N GLY A 69 -7.00 -0.26 0.09
CA GLY A 69 -7.89 0.86 -0.23
C GLY A 69 -7.31 1.93 -1.16
N VAL A 70 -7.90 3.13 -1.12
CA VAL A 70 -7.53 4.30 -1.93
C VAL A 70 -7.20 5.56 -1.11
N ARG A 71 -7.01 5.43 0.21
CA ARG A 71 -6.76 6.56 1.11
C ARG A 71 -5.42 7.24 0.85
N ASN A 72 -4.35 6.48 0.71
CA ASN A 72 -3.03 6.99 0.33
C ASN A 72 -3.04 7.51 -1.10
N LEU A 73 -3.77 6.86 -2.02
CA LEU A 73 -3.94 7.34 -3.39
C LEU A 73 -4.60 8.72 -3.41
N GLN A 74 -5.69 8.90 -2.67
CA GLN A 74 -6.38 10.17 -2.50
C GLN A 74 -5.42 11.25 -1.97
N LYS A 75 -4.68 10.98 -0.88
CA LYS A 75 -3.71 11.94 -0.32
C LYS A 75 -2.65 12.39 -1.34
N HIS A 76 -2.16 11.47 -2.17
CA HIS A 76 -1.18 11.80 -3.20
C HIS A 76 -1.80 12.64 -4.32
N ILE A 77 -3.01 12.32 -4.77
CA ILE A 77 -3.76 13.11 -5.76
C ILE A 77 -3.99 14.52 -5.23
N GLU A 78 -4.48 14.67 -4.00
CA GLU A 78 -4.67 15.99 -3.34
C GLU A 78 -3.35 16.78 -3.25
N LYS A 79 -2.24 16.12 -2.93
CA LYS A 79 -0.91 16.75 -2.89
C LYS A 79 -0.50 17.27 -4.27
N VAL A 80 -0.73 16.50 -5.33
CA VAL A 80 -0.46 16.90 -6.71
C VAL A 80 -1.31 18.11 -7.09
N VAL A 81 -2.62 18.02 -6.88
CA VAL A 81 -3.58 19.09 -7.20
C VAL A 81 -3.23 20.38 -6.45
N ARG A 82 -2.91 20.30 -5.16
CA ARG A 82 -2.49 21.47 -4.35
C ARG A 82 -1.22 22.14 -4.88
N LYS A 83 -0.25 21.35 -5.36
CA LYS A 83 0.96 21.89 -5.99
C LYS A 83 0.67 22.56 -7.33
N VAL A 84 -0.25 22.02 -8.12
CA VAL A 84 -0.68 22.66 -9.36
C VAL A 84 -1.40 23.97 -9.06
N ALA A 85 -2.31 23.99 -8.09
CA ALA A 85 -2.99 25.21 -7.66
C ALA A 85 -1.99 26.31 -7.27
N TYR A 86 -0.94 25.96 -6.52
CA TYR A 86 0.14 26.90 -6.19
C TYR A 86 0.85 27.47 -7.43
N LYS A 87 1.15 26.65 -8.44
CA LYS A 87 1.79 27.10 -9.69
C LYS A 87 0.88 28.02 -10.51
N VAL A 88 -0.42 27.73 -10.55
CA VAL A 88 -1.42 28.56 -11.25
C VAL A 88 -1.53 29.92 -10.57
N VAL A 89 -1.61 29.97 -9.24
CA VAL A 89 -1.68 31.23 -8.48
C VAL A 89 -0.42 32.08 -8.63
N LYS A 90 0.74 31.44 -8.83
CA LYS A 90 2.00 32.13 -9.15
C LYS A 90 2.13 32.58 -10.60
N GLU A 91 1.13 32.31 -11.45
CA GLU A 91 1.16 32.58 -12.89
C GLU A 91 2.33 31.89 -13.63
N GLU A 92 2.89 30.81 -13.06
CA GLU A 92 4.00 30.06 -13.66
C GLU A 92 3.52 29.17 -14.82
N SER A 93 2.27 28.69 -14.76
CA SER A 93 1.64 27.96 -15.86
C SER A 93 0.12 27.98 -15.71
N ASN A 94 -0.58 28.15 -16.84
CA ASN A 94 -2.03 28.08 -16.92
C ASN A 94 -2.57 26.65 -17.04
N PHE A 95 -1.75 25.71 -17.52
CA PHE A 95 -2.13 24.31 -17.68
C PHE A 95 -0.95 23.39 -17.36
N VAL A 96 -1.21 22.34 -16.59
CA VAL A 96 -0.20 21.36 -16.19
C VAL A 96 -0.67 19.96 -16.52
N ALA A 97 -0.02 19.34 -17.51
CA ALA A 97 -0.16 17.92 -17.79
C ALA A 97 0.84 17.12 -16.95
N ILE A 98 0.34 16.18 -16.16
CA ILE A 98 1.14 15.32 -15.27
C ILE A 98 1.12 13.90 -15.82
N ASN A 99 2.30 13.40 -16.11
CA ASN A 99 2.56 12.05 -16.62
C ASN A 99 3.54 11.33 -15.69
N GLY A 100 3.85 10.06 -15.96
CA GLY A 100 4.73 9.24 -15.13
C GLY A 100 6.14 9.82 -14.96
N THR A 101 6.64 10.59 -15.94
CA THR A 101 8.01 11.16 -15.92
C THR A 101 8.13 12.40 -15.04
N ASN A 102 7.13 13.27 -15.03
CA ASN A 102 7.16 14.52 -14.27
C ASN A 102 6.49 14.42 -12.89
N LEU A 103 5.78 13.32 -12.61
CA LEU A 103 5.09 13.04 -11.35
C LEU A 103 5.99 13.26 -10.12
N ALA A 104 7.25 12.84 -10.20
CA ALA A 104 8.20 12.95 -9.08
C ALA A 104 8.44 14.39 -8.62
N GLN A 105 8.27 15.40 -9.49
CA GLN A 105 8.38 16.81 -9.13
C GLN A 105 7.25 17.25 -8.18
N PHE A 106 6.10 16.59 -8.27
CA PHE A 106 4.92 16.89 -7.46
C PHE A 106 4.89 16.07 -6.17
N VAL A 107 5.06 14.75 -6.24
CA VAL A 107 4.94 13.90 -5.04
C VAL A 107 6.26 13.64 -4.32
N GLY A 108 7.40 13.79 -5.00
CA GLY A 108 8.73 13.44 -4.51
C GLY A 108 9.23 12.12 -5.11
N LYS A 109 10.35 11.61 -4.58
CA LYS A 109 10.91 10.33 -5.02
C LYS A 109 9.96 9.17 -4.70
N PRO A 110 9.93 8.10 -5.52
CA PRO A 110 9.19 6.87 -5.24
C PRO A 110 9.46 6.34 -3.83
N VAL A 111 8.39 5.97 -3.11
CA VAL A 111 8.49 5.38 -1.77
C VAL A 111 8.76 3.88 -1.87
N PHE A 112 8.14 3.23 -2.86
CA PHE A 112 8.26 1.81 -3.12
C PHE A 112 8.89 1.59 -4.49
N THR A 113 10.03 0.89 -4.51
CA THR A 113 10.83 0.69 -5.73
C THR A 113 10.72 -0.73 -6.29
N HIS A 114 10.41 -1.72 -5.45
CA HIS A 114 10.37 -3.13 -5.83
C HIS A 114 9.15 -3.82 -5.24
N ASP A 115 8.32 -4.47 -6.06
CA ASP A 115 7.15 -5.22 -5.59
C ASP A 115 7.50 -6.38 -4.66
N ARG A 116 8.67 -6.99 -4.89
CA ARG A 116 9.19 -8.10 -4.10
C ARG A 116 10.50 -7.71 -3.42
N MET A 117 10.70 -8.18 -2.20
CA MET A 117 11.96 -8.02 -1.49
C MET A 117 13.06 -8.87 -2.14
N TYR A 118 12.72 -10.11 -2.51
CA TYR A 118 13.59 -11.04 -3.22
C TYR A 118 13.04 -11.31 -4.63
N GLN A 119 13.85 -11.10 -5.67
CA GLN A 119 13.47 -11.51 -7.03
C GLN A 119 13.44 -13.03 -7.17
N THR A 120 14.49 -13.68 -6.69
CA THR A 120 14.59 -15.13 -6.50
C THR A 120 14.86 -15.37 -5.01
N THR A 121 14.04 -16.20 -4.38
CA THR A 121 14.19 -16.52 -2.96
C THR A 121 15.45 -17.36 -2.73
N PRO A 122 16.39 -16.93 -1.88
CA PRO A 122 17.54 -17.76 -1.53
C PRO A 122 17.10 -19.00 -0.71
N PRO A 123 17.93 -20.05 -0.63
CA PRO A 123 17.65 -21.19 0.23
C PRO A 123 17.37 -20.75 1.67
N GLY A 124 16.31 -21.30 2.27
CA GLY A 124 15.86 -20.95 3.62
C GLY A 124 14.86 -19.78 3.67
N VAL A 125 14.48 -19.19 2.53
CA VAL A 125 13.46 -18.12 2.47
C VAL A 125 12.29 -18.55 1.59
N VAL A 126 11.07 -18.34 2.07
CA VAL A 126 9.83 -18.59 1.31
C VAL A 126 8.87 -17.42 1.42
N MET A 127 8.08 -17.19 0.37
CA MET A 127 7.02 -16.17 0.37
C MET A 127 5.71 -16.79 0.85
N GLY A 128 5.13 -16.24 1.90
CA GLY A 128 3.81 -16.59 2.42
C GLY A 128 2.79 -15.48 2.18
N LEU A 129 1.51 -15.86 2.17
CA LEU A 129 0.40 -14.92 2.18
C LEU A 129 -0.17 -14.84 3.59
N ALA A 130 -0.39 -13.64 4.08
CA ALA A 130 -0.94 -13.38 5.40
C ALA A 130 -2.19 -12.50 5.31
N TRP A 131 -3.18 -12.78 6.14
CA TRP A 131 -4.32 -11.90 6.35
C TRP A 131 -4.05 -10.99 7.55
N THR A 132 -4.01 -9.68 7.33
CA THR A 132 -3.76 -8.69 8.38
C THR A 132 -4.97 -7.81 8.59
N ALA A 133 -4.98 -7.01 9.67
CA ALA A 133 -6.03 -6.02 9.92
C ALA A 133 -6.18 -4.95 8.81
N MET A 134 -5.17 -4.80 7.94
CA MET A 134 -5.16 -3.89 6.79
C MET A 134 -5.52 -4.60 5.47
N GLY A 135 -5.83 -5.90 5.51
CA GLY A 135 -6.10 -6.77 4.36
C GLY A 135 -4.97 -7.77 4.11
N GLY A 136 -5.01 -8.42 2.94
CA GLY A 136 -3.98 -9.38 2.51
C GLY A 136 -2.61 -8.73 2.34
N SER A 137 -1.57 -9.40 2.81
CA SER A 137 -0.17 -8.99 2.71
C SER A 137 0.72 -10.19 2.36
N THR A 138 1.83 -9.94 1.66
CA THR A 138 2.88 -10.94 1.44
C THR A 138 3.93 -10.83 2.54
N LEU A 139 4.28 -11.94 3.18
CA LEU A 139 5.35 -12.04 4.16
C LEU A 139 6.47 -12.95 3.64
N TYR A 140 7.69 -12.73 4.10
CA TYR A 140 8.79 -13.65 3.88
C TYR A 140 9.10 -14.37 5.19
N ILE A 141 9.11 -15.70 5.15
CA ILE A 141 9.53 -16.54 6.26
C ILE A 141 10.97 -16.94 5.97
N GLU A 142 11.87 -16.64 6.92
CA GLU A 142 13.30 -16.84 6.78
C GLU A 142 13.79 -17.83 7.83
N THR A 143 14.72 -18.68 7.42
CA THR A 143 15.39 -19.65 8.29
C THR A 143 16.90 -19.54 8.06
N THR A 144 17.65 -19.60 9.16
CA THR A 144 19.11 -19.58 9.12
C THR A 144 19.67 -20.60 10.09
N THR A 145 20.71 -21.31 9.67
CA THR A 145 21.39 -22.27 10.53
C THR A 145 22.31 -21.53 11.49
N ARG A 146 22.08 -21.67 12.79
CA ARG A 146 23.01 -21.22 13.83
C ARG A 146 23.86 -22.39 14.30
N LYS A 147 25.17 -22.17 14.44
CA LYS A 147 26.08 -23.16 15.03
C LYS A 147 25.89 -23.14 16.54
N SER A 148 25.63 -24.30 17.13
CA SER A 148 25.69 -24.45 18.58
C SER A 148 27.14 -24.29 19.04
N THR A 149 27.37 -23.53 20.12
CA THR A 149 28.68 -23.26 20.72
C THR A 149 29.20 -24.39 21.62
N SER A 150 28.48 -25.50 21.73
CA SER A 150 28.85 -26.63 22.59
C SER A 150 29.01 -27.93 21.81
N ASP A 151 30.25 -28.45 21.77
CA ASP A 151 30.67 -29.75 21.17
C ASP A 151 30.16 -31.01 21.90
N LYS A 152 29.01 -30.93 22.59
CA LYS A 152 28.44 -32.07 23.32
C LYS A 152 27.03 -32.32 22.84
N ASP A 153 26.79 -33.54 22.35
CA ASP A 153 25.51 -34.18 21.98
C ASP A 153 24.25 -33.50 22.53
N GLN A 154 23.91 -32.34 21.99
CA GLN A 154 22.64 -31.66 22.19
C GLN A 154 21.90 -31.81 20.86
N GLY A 155 20.67 -32.35 20.94
CA GLY A 155 19.79 -32.45 19.79
C GLY A 155 19.58 -31.10 19.09
N GLY A 156 19.06 -31.11 17.87
CA GLY A 156 18.79 -29.87 17.14
C GLY A 156 17.86 -28.93 17.93
N SER A 157 18.19 -27.64 17.95
CA SER A 157 17.36 -26.59 18.53
C SER A 157 16.74 -25.70 17.44
N LEU A 158 15.57 -25.14 17.72
CA LEU A 158 14.86 -24.19 16.85
C LEU A 158 14.52 -22.94 17.64
N GLU A 159 15.03 -21.79 17.21
CA GLU A 159 14.69 -20.48 17.78
C GLU A 159 13.72 -19.76 16.84
N LEU A 160 12.48 -19.56 17.31
CA LEU A 160 11.46 -18.81 16.58
C LEU A 160 11.49 -17.34 17.01
N THR A 161 11.38 -16.41 16.05
CA THR A 161 11.35 -14.97 16.29
C THR A 161 10.15 -14.33 15.59
N GLY A 162 9.71 -13.13 16.02
CA GLY A 162 8.63 -12.39 15.35
C GLY A 162 7.30 -12.25 16.11
N HIS A 163 7.31 -12.20 17.46
CA HIS A 163 6.10 -12.07 18.29
C HIS A 163 5.00 -13.09 17.94
N LEU A 164 5.41 -14.34 17.71
CA LEU A 164 4.49 -15.43 17.42
C LEU A 164 3.71 -15.80 18.69
N GLY A 165 2.38 -15.84 18.58
CA GLY A 165 1.53 -16.37 19.65
C GLY A 165 1.72 -17.88 19.82
N ASN A 166 1.27 -18.41 20.96
CA ASN A 166 1.48 -19.82 21.32
C ASN A 166 0.96 -20.81 20.26
N VAL A 167 -0.16 -20.49 19.59
CA VAL A 167 -0.74 -21.32 18.52
C VAL A 167 0.25 -21.50 17.35
N MET A 168 1.01 -20.46 17.02
CA MET A 168 2.00 -20.50 15.94
C MET A 168 3.30 -21.22 16.35
N GLN A 169 3.54 -21.46 17.64
CA GLN A 169 4.71 -22.20 18.10
C GLN A 169 4.50 -23.72 18.01
N GLU A 170 3.23 -24.16 18.09
CA GLU A 170 2.86 -25.57 17.98
C GLU A 170 2.62 -26.02 16.53
N SER A 171 2.35 -25.07 15.62
CA SER A 171 2.05 -25.30 14.21
C SER A 171 3.30 -25.55 13.37
#